data_AF-A0AAC9Z9K8-F1
#
_entry.id   AF-A0AAC9Z9K8-F1
#
_cell.length_a   1.000
_cell.length_b   1.000
_cell.length_c   1.000
_cell.angle_alpha   90.00
_cell.angle_beta   90.00
_cell.angle_gamma   90.00
#
_symmetry.space_group_name_H-M   'P 1'
#
loop_
_entity.id
_entity.type
_entity.pdbx_description
1 polymer ?
#
loop_
_entity_poly.entity_id
_entity_poly.type
_entity_poly.pdbx_seq_one_letter_code
_entity_poly.pdbx_strand_id
1 'polypeptide(L)'
;MQDRVFKTIYLGDDIECMAQVFFTTDYDAPDASVGCAGGHGVYASIADAVVEDVLHSRDELAEIFGKADVTRAEQIIEAQLTEALNDGESIIDDDGAEFDPADYAAPIHQIAAE
;
A
#
# COMPACT_ATOMS: atom_id res chain seq x y z
N MET A 1 -9.80 0.61 8.64
CA MET A 1 -9.89 2.01 8.18
C MET A 1 -9.49 1.99 6.71
N GLN A 2 -10.13 2.80 5.86
CA GLN A 2 -9.78 2.87 4.45
C GLN A 2 -9.16 4.24 4.22
N ASP A 3 -7.88 4.24 3.87
CA ASP A 3 -7.05 5.44 3.82
C ASP A 3 -6.55 5.67 2.39
N ARG A 4 -6.01 6.86 2.14
CA ARG A 4 -5.72 7.37 0.79
C ARG A 4 -4.27 7.82 0.70
N VAL A 5 -3.59 7.48 -0.39
CA VAL A 5 -2.24 7.99 -0.65
C VAL A 5 -2.07 8.30 -2.11
N PHE A 6 -1.26 9.30 -2.42
CA PHE A 6 -0.83 9.56 -3.79
C PHE A 6 0.43 8.75 -4.11
N LYS A 7 0.40 8.01 -5.22
CA LYS A 7 1.52 7.23 -5.71
C LYS A 7 1.74 7.47 -7.19
N THR A 8 3.02 7.58 -7.56
CA THR A 8 3.42 7.46 -8.95
C THR A 8 3.28 5.99 -9.37
N ILE A 9 2.54 5.75 -10.45
CA ILE A 9 2.36 4.43 -11.05
C ILE A 9 2.80 4.47 -12.51
N TYR A 10 3.04 3.29 -13.08
CA TYR A 10 3.37 3.11 -14.50
C TYR A 10 2.33 2.20 -15.14
N LEU A 11 1.71 2.67 -16.23
CA LEU A 11 0.69 1.94 -16.99
C LEU A 11 1.11 1.75 -18.46
N GLY A 12 0.70 0.64 -19.08
CA GLY A 12 1.06 0.32 -20.46
C GLY A 12 2.57 0.22 -20.69
N ASP A 13 3.06 0.88 -21.74
CA ASP A 13 4.49 0.98 -22.08
C ASP A 13 5.21 2.04 -21.21
N ASP A 14 5.11 1.90 -19.88
CA ASP A 14 5.77 2.75 -18.87
C ASP A 14 5.32 4.22 -18.83
N ILE A 15 4.02 4.49 -19.07
CA ILE A 15 3.46 5.84 -18.92
C ILE A 15 3.36 6.17 -17.43
N GLU A 16 4.11 7.17 -17.00
CA GLU A 16 4.10 7.68 -15.62
C GLU A 16 2.81 8.44 -15.33
N CYS A 17 2.08 8.01 -14.30
CA CYS A 17 0.81 8.60 -13.87
C CYS A 17 0.85 8.89 -12.37
N MET A 18 0.18 9.94 -11.91
CA MET A 18 -0.06 10.16 -10.48
C MET A 18 -1.42 9.58 -10.12
N ALA A 19 -1.47 8.62 -9.21
CA ALA A 19 -2.70 7.93 -8.81
C ALA A 19 -3.06 8.22 -7.36
N GLN A 20 -4.36 8.43 -7.10
CA GLN A 20 -4.92 8.29 -5.77
C GLN A 20 -5.21 6.80 -5.52
N VAL A 21 -4.64 6.26 -4.45
CA VAL A 21 -4.75 4.85 -4.08
C VAL A 21 -5.46 4.74 -2.75
N PHE A 22 -6.50 3.91 -2.69
CA PHE A 22 -7.05 3.45 -1.42
C PHE A 22 -6.22 2.29 -0.90
N PHE A 23 -5.93 2.30 0.39
CA PHE A 23 -5.30 1.16 1.03
C PHE A 23 -5.92 0.84 2.39
N THR A 24 -5.76 -0.41 2.79
CA THR A 24 -6.08 -0.91 4.12
C THR A 24 -4.93 -1.78 4.59
N THR A 25 -4.54 -1.60 5.85
CA THR A 25 -3.48 -2.40 6.48
C THR A 25 -4.08 -3.49 7.37
N ASP A 26 -3.39 -4.61 7.43
CA ASP A 26 -3.60 -5.67 8.42
C ASP A 26 -2.28 -5.94 9.14
N TYR A 27 -2.35 -6.37 10.39
CA TYR A 27 -1.17 -6.70 11.20
C TYR A 27 -1.27 -8.13 11.71
N ASP A 28 -0.34 -8.96 11.24
CA ASP A 28 -0.12 -10.30 11.76
C ASP A 28 0.89 -10.24 12.89
N ALA A 29 0.46 -10.57 14.10
CA ALA A 29 1.35 -10.65 15.24
C ALA A 29 2.38 -11.78 15.06
N PRO A 30 3.63 -11.60 15.54
CA PRO A 30 4.60 -12.69 15.57
C PRO A 30 4.08 -13.87 16.39
N ASP A 31 4.18 -15.08 15.83
CA ASP A 31 3.84 -16.32 16.51
C ASP A 31 5.04 -17.28 16.50
N ALA A 32 5.75 -17.26 17.63
CA ALA A 32 6.92 -18.11 17.87
C ALA A 32 6.58 -19.61 17.90
N SER A 33 5.32 -19.99 18.13
CA SER A 33 4.91 -21.40 18.16
C SER A 33 4.87 -22.04 16.78
N VAL A 34 4.68 -21.22 15.74
CA VAL A 34 4.68 -21.65 14.33
C VAL A 34 5.86 -21.09 13.53
N GLY A 35 6.75 -20.34 14.18
CA GLY A 35 7.93 -19.73 13.54
C GLY A 35 7.57 -18.59 12.57
N CYS A 36 6.45 -17.91 12.78
CA CYS A 36 6.04 -16.75 11.99
C CYS A 36 6.57 -15.46 12.63
N ALA A 37 7.30 -14.65 11.87
CA ALA A 37 7.84 -13.38 12.35
C ALA A 37 6.77 -12.28 12.49
N GLY A 38 5.55 -12.51 12.01
CA GLY A 38 4.52 -11.48 11.90
C GLY A 38 4.84 -10.49 10.79
N GLY A 39 4.05 -9.42 10.68
CA GLY A 39 4.29 -8.32 9.75
C GLY A 39 3.01 -7.55 9.41
N HIS A 40 3.19 -6.52 8.60
CA HIS A 40 2.09 -5.76 8.01
C HIS A 40 1.75 -6.33 6.64
N GLY A 41 0.46 -6.51 6.37
CA GLY A 41 -0.08 -6.75 5.03
C GLY A 41 -0.83 -5.51 4.54
N VAL A 42 -0.67 -5.15 3.26
CA VAL A 42 -1.40 -4.03 2.66
C VAL A 42 -2.24 -4.52 1.49
N TYR A 43 -3.51 -4.15 1.49
CA TYR A 43 -4.38 -4.24 0.32
C TYR A 43 -4.55 -2.85 -0.26
N ALA A 44 -4.35 -2.68 -1.57
CA ALA A 44 -4.37 -1.40 -2.22
C ALA A 44 -5.11 -1.45 -3.57
N SER A 45 -5.85 -0.39 -3.88
CA SER A 45 -6.54 -0.26 -5.16
C SER A 45 -6.53 1.18 -5.64
N ILE A 46 -6.33 1.35 -6.95
CA ILE A 46 -6.35 2.66 -7.58
C ILE A 46 -7.80 3.18 -7.59
N ALA A 47 -8.00 4.39 -7.07
CA ALA A 47 -9.28 5.09 -7.17
C ALA A 47 -9.38 5.78 -8.54
N ASP A 48 -8.39 6.62 -8.81
CA ASP A 48 -8.23 7.41 -10.03
C ASP A 48 -6.75 7.74 -10.26
N ALA A 49 -6.42 8.11 -11.50
CA ALA A 49 -5.08 8.58 -11.85
C ALA A 49 -5.13 9.69 -12.89
N VAL A 50 -4.18 10.61 -12.81
CA VAL A 50 -3.97 11.66 -13.79
C VAL A 50 -3.04 11.14 -14.88
N VAL A 51 -3.53 11.13 -16.12
CA VAL A 51 -2.80 10.77 -17.34
C VAL A 51 -2.90 11.96 -18.30
N GLU A 52 -1.77 12.52 -18.72
CA GLU A 52 -1.74 13.67 -19.65
C GLU A 52 -2.68 14.83 -19.22
N ASP A 53 -2.63 15.21 -17.94
CA ASP A 53 -3.48 16.24 -17.31
C ASP A 53 -4.99 15.92 -17.24
N VAL A 54 -5.40 14.69 -17.54
CA VAL A 54 -6.79 14.22 -17.46
C VAL A 54 -6.93 13.21 -16.33
N LEU A 55 -7.91 13.43 -15.45
CA LEU A 55 -8.25 12.49 -14.37
C LEU A 55 -9.10 11.35 -14.94
N HIS A 56 -8.63 10.11 -14.77
CA HIS A 56 -9.32 8.89 -15.17
C HIS A 56 -9.63 8.02 -13.96
N SER A 57 -10.83 7.50 -13.88
CA SER A 57 -11.21 6.45 -12.93
C SER A 57 -10.49 5.14 -13.24
N ARG A 58 -10.41 4.25 -12.25
CA ARG A 58 -9.86 2.89 -12.43
C ARG A 58 -10.47 2.12 -13.61
N ASP A 59 -11.78 2.25 -13.82
CA ASP A 59 -12.48 1.55 -14.90
C ASP A 59 -12.09 2.14 -16.27
N GLU A 60 -12.00 3.47 -16.40
CA GLU A 60 -11.51 4.13 -17.62
C GLU A 60 -10.06 3.76 -17.91
N LEU A 61 -9.19 3.72 -16.89
CA LEU A 61 -7.81 3.25 -17.05
C LEU A 61 -7.76 1.80 -17.53
N ALA A 62 -8.64 0.93 -17.03
CA ALA A 62 -8.73 -0.46 -17.48
C ALA A 62 -9.26 -0.60 -18.91
N GLU A 63 -10.06 0.35 -19.40
CA GLU A 63 -10.46 0.43 -20.81
C GLU A 63 -9.34 0.94 -21.72
N ILE A 64 -8.54 1.91 -21.25
CA ILE A 64 -7.45 2.54 -22.02
C ILE A 64 -6.22 1.62 -22.11
N PHE A 65 -5.75 1.14 -20.97
CA PHE A 65 -4.50 0.37 -20.85
C PHE A 65 -4.73 -1.14 -20.73
N GLY A 66 -5.94 -1.54 -20.31
CA GLY A 66 -6.27 -2.94 -20.06
C GLY A 66 -6.25 -3.27 -18.57
N LYS A 67 -7.21 -4.11 -18.16
CA LYS A 67 -7.37 -4.56 -16.76
C LYS A 67 -6.11 -5.20 -16.18
N ALA A 68 -5.33 -5.91 -17.00
CA ALA A 68 -4.12 -6.60 -16.55
C ALA A 68 -3.05 -5.61 -16.07
N ASP A 69 -2.87 -4.48 -16.79
CA ASP A 69 -1.90 -3.46 -16.43
C ASP A 69 -2.30 -2.71 -15.16
N VAL A 70 -3.58 -2.35 -15.05
CA VAL A 70 -4.10 -1.73 -13.81
C VAL A 70 -3.91 -2.66 -12.62
N THR A 71 -4.25 -3.96 -12.76
CA THR A 71 -4.08 -4.94 -11.68
C THR A 71 -2.61 -5.14 -11.32
N ARG A 72 -1.71 -5.13 -12.31
CA ARG A 72 -0.27 -5.21 -12.08
C ARG A 72 0.25 -3.98 -11.33
N ALA A 73 -0.20 -2.78 -11.68
CA ALA A 73 0.15 -1.55 -10.97
C ALA A 73 -0.32 -1.60 -9.50
N GLU A 74 -1.56 -2.04 -9.25
CA GLU A 74 -2.09 -2.24 -7.89
C GLU A 74 -1.21 -3.20 -7.07
N GLN A 75 -0.83 -4.35 -7.64
CA GLN A 75 0.05 -5.31 -6.97
C GLN A 75 1.45 -4.75 -6.65
N ILE A 76 2.00 -3.91 -7.52
CA ILE A 76 3.29 -3.25 -7.26
C ILE A 76 3.14 -2.27 -6.09
N ILE A 77 2.06 -1.50 -6.05
CA ILE A 77 1.78 -0.58 -4.94
C ILE A 77 1.60 -1.34 -3.63
N GLU A 78 0.81 -2.43 -3.63
CA GLU A 78 0.64 -3.29 -2.45
C GLU A 78 1.98 -3.78 -1.91
N ALA A 79 2.85 -4.29 -2.79
CA ALA A 79 4.17 -4.76 -2.41
C ALA A 79 5.04 -3.64 -1.84
N GLN A 80 5.04 -2.46 -2.46
CA GLN A 80 5.80 -1.30 -1.99
C GLN A 80 5.34 -0.79 -0.62
N LEU A 81 4.02 -0.66 -0.41
CA LEU A 81 3.47 -0.23 0.87
C LEU A 81 3.70 -1.27 1.96
N THR A 82 3.59 -2.55 1.61
CA THR A 82 3.90 -3.67 2.51
C THR A 82 5.37 -3.66 2.93
N GLU A 83 6.29 -3.50 1.98
CA GLU A 83 7.72 -3.42 2.26
C GLU A 83 8.04 -2.22 3.16
N ALA A 84 7.53 -1.03 2.82
CA ALA A 84 7.72 0.19 3.60
C ALA A 84 7.31 0.00 5.08
N LEU A 85 6.10 -0.51 5.34
CA LEU A 85 5.65 -0.74 6.72
C LEU A 85 6.50 -1.77 7.47
N ASN A 86 6.91 -2.85 6.79
CA ASN A 86 7.74 -3.88 7.42
C ASN A 86 9.19 -3.43 7.66
N ASP A 87 9.69 -2.46 6.89
CA ASP A 87 10.98 -1.80 7.09
C ASP A 87 10.91 -0.68 8.15
N GLY A 88 9.73 -0.40 8.69
CA GLY A 88 9.50 0.61 9.72
C GLY A 88 9.29 2.01 9.17
N GLU A 89 9.02 2.16 7.88
CA GLU A 89 8.68 3.42 7.25
C GLU A 89 7.19 3.75 7.43
N SER A 90 6.91 5.01 7.75
CA SER A 90 5.53 5.49 7.84
C SER A 90 4.93 5.74 6.45
N ILE A 91 3.65 5.41 6.28
CA ILE A 91 2.87 5.86 5.11
C ILE A 91 2.16 7.15 5.48
N ILE A 92 2.43 8.24 4.76
CA ILE A 92 1.72 9.50 4.94
C ILE A 92 0.53 9.52 3.97
N ASP A 93 -0.67 9.68 4.50
CA ASP A 93 -1.89 9.81 3.72
C ASP A 93 -1.99 11.20 3.04
N ASP A 94 -3.03 11.42 2.23
CA ASP A 94 -3.22 12.72 1.56
C ASP A 94 -3.66 13.86 2.48
N ASP A 95 -4.31 13.55 3.61
CA ASP A 95 -4.72 14.50 4.64
C ASP A 95 -3.61 14.82 5.66
N GLY A 96 -2.43 14.20 5.51
CA GLY A 96 -1.26 14.34 6.38
C GLY A 96 -1.32 13.49 7.65
N ALA A 97 -2.25 12.55 7.75
CA ALA A 97 -2.21 11.50 8.76
C ALA A 97 -1.08 10.52 8.47
N GLU A 98 -0.32 10.21 9.52
CA GLU A 98 0.80 9.30 9.46
C GLU A 98 0.36 7.90 9.92
N PHE A 99 0.62 6.90 9.09
CA PHE A 99 0.56 5.49 9.47
C PHE A 99 1.96 5.05 9.87
N ASP A 100 2.29 5.21 11.15
CA ASP A 100 3.53 4.68 11.72
C ASP A 100 3.33 3.19 12.07
N PRO A 101 4.12 2.26 11.50
CA PRO A 101 4.03 0.85 11.85
C PRO A 101 4.25 0.59 13.36
N ALA A 102 4.97 1.46 14.07
CA ALA A 102 5.17 1.37 15.51
C ALA A 102 3.88 1.56 16.34
N ASP A 103 2.85 2.24 15.80
CA ASP A 103 1.55 2.40 16.47
C ASP A 103 0.74 1.09 16.50
N TYR A 104 1.04 0.17 15.58
CA TYR A 104 0.36 -1.10 15.39
C TYR A 104 1.18 -2.30 15.86
N ALA A 105 2.50 -2.14 15.98
CA ALA A 105 3.33 -3.08 16.71
C ALA A 105 2.81 -3.14 18.15
N ALA A 106 2.11 -4.23 18.50
CA ALA A 106 1.80 -4.51 19.89
C ALA A 106 3.08 -4.31 20.71
N PRO A 107 3.04 -3.64 21.87
CA PRO A 107 4.24 -3.41 22.66
C PRO A 107 4.92 -4.77 22.80
N ILE A 108 6.11 -4.89 22.20
CA ILE A 108 6.99 -6.01 22.45
C ILE A 108 7.29 -5.82 23.92
N HIS A 109 6.46 -6.42 24.79
CA HIS A 109 6.83 -6.68 26.16
C HIS A 109 8.06 -7.52 26.00
N GLN A 110 9.18 -6.81 26.14
CA GLN A 110 10.50 -7.30 26.42
C GLN A 110 10.31 -8.56 27.24
N ILE A 111 10.41 -9.72 26.61
CA ILE A 111 10.63 -10.96 27.33
C ILE A 111 12.10 -10.88 27.77
N ALA A 112 12.34 -9.97 28.71
CA ALA A 112 13.40 -10.08 29.66
C ALA A 112 12.93 -11.09 30.70
N ALA A 113 13.88 -11.92 31.16
CA ALA A 113 13.77 -13.00 32.15
C ALA A 113 13.37 -14.36 31.51
N GLU A 114 14.19 -15.42 31.54
CA GLU A 114 15.39 -15.78 32.32
C GLU A 114 16.34 -16.67 31.50
#